data_AF-A0A382ATV3-F1
#
_entry.id   AF-A0A382ATV3-F1
#
_cell.length_a   1.000
_cell.length_b   1.000
_cell.length_c   1.000
_cell.angle_alpha   90.00
_cell.angle_beta   90.00
_cell.angle_gamma   90.00
#
_symmetry.space_group_name_H-M   'P 1'
#
loop_
_entity.id
_entity.type
_entity.pdbx_description
1 polymer ?
#
loop_
_entity_poly.entity_id
_entity_poly.type
_entity_poly.pdbx_seq_one_letter_code
_entity_poly.pdbx_strand_id
1 'polypeptide(L)'
;MRISCNNVGIQKAVQIINKGGIVIFPTDTVYGIGCDPYNQNGVLSLYKIKKREKTKPFPVIGYSKKELEKIAEFNDKAEKI
;
A
#
# COMPACT_ATOMS: atom_id res chain seq x y z
N MET A 1 -16.46 5.25 -1.43
CA MET A 1 -16.53 6.66 -1.00
C MET A 1 -15.45 7.44 -1.74
N ARG A 2 -15.80 8.55 -2.41
CA ARG A 2 -14.82 9.44 -3.02
C ARG A 2 -14.39 10.48 -2.00
N ILE A 3 -13.09 10.77 -1.93
CA ILE A 3 -12.51 11.80 -1.07
C ILE A 3 -11.75 12.82 -1.94
N SER A 4 -11.61 14.04 -1.43
CA SER A 4 -10.83 15.11 -2.08
C SER A 4 -9.32 14.88 -1.92
N CYS A 5 -8.52 15.22 -2.93
CA CYS A 5 -7.06 15.17 -2.87
C CYS A 5 -6.48 16.41 -2.14
N ASN A 6 -6.94 16.64 -0.90
CA ASN A 6 -6.45 17.69 -0.02
C ASN A 6 -6.13 17.10 1.36
N ASN A 7 -5.59 17.91 2.27
CA ASN A 7 -5.21 17.44 3.61
C ASN A 7 -6.37 16.72 4.34
N VAL A 8 -7.59 17.26 4.26
CA VAL A 8 -8.77 16.66 4.90
C VAL A 8 -9.08 15.27 4.33
N GLY A 9 -9.07 15.13 3.00
CA GLY A 9 -9.34 13.85 2.36
C GLY A 9 -8.21 12.84 2.60
N ILE A 10 -6.94 13.28 2.57
CA ILE A 10 -5.79 12.43 2.90
C ILE A 10 -5.92 11.90 4.34
N GLN A 11 -6.25 12.75 5.31
CA GLN A 11 -6.48 12.32 6.69
C GLN A 11 -7.62 11.30 6.79
N LYS A 12 -8.69 11.48 6.00
CA LYS A 12 -9.78 10.50 5.92
C LYS A 12 -9.31 9.16 5.34
N ALA A 13 -8.47 9.18 4.30
CA ALA A 13 -7.87 7.98 3.73
C ALA A 13 -6.99 7.25 4.76
N VAL A 14 -6.15 7.95 5.51
CA VAL A 14 -5.32 7.37 6.58
C VAL A 14 -6.20 6.67 7.63
N GLN A 15 -7.29 7.30 8.07
CA GLN A 15 -8.22 6.69 9.02
C GLN A 15 -8.86 5.40 8.48
N ILE A 16 -9.16 5.33 7.17
CA ILE A 16 -9.72 4.14 6.52
C ILE A 16 -8.67 3.02 6.48
N ILE A 17 -7.44 3.35 6.04
CA ILE A 17 -6.32 2.42 5.93
C ILE A 17 -6.01 1.79 7.29
N ASN A 18 -5.90 2.61 8.34
CA ASN A 18 -5.60 2.15 9.71
C ASN A 18 -6.69 1.23 10.29
N LYS A 19 -7.92 1.32 9.78
CA LYS A 19 -9.04 0.43 10.17
C LYS A 19 -9.12 -0.84 9.31
N GLY A 20 -8.10 -1.12 8.49
CA GLY A 20 -8.06 -2.26 7.58
C GLY A 20 -8.86 -2.06 6.29
N GLY A 21 -9.24 -0.82 5.99
CA GLY A 21 -9.93 -0.47 4.76
C GLY A 21 -9.00 -0.49 3.54
N ILE A 22 -9.62 -0.58 2.36
CA ILE A 22 -8.94 -0.55 1.06
C ILE A 22 -9.09 0.84 0.46
N VAL A 23 -8.00 1.37 -0.11
CA VAL A 23 -7.99 2.63 -0.85
C VAL A 23 -7.63 2.40 -2.31
N ILE A 24 -8.19 3.23 -3.18
CA ILE A 24 -7.80 3.35 -4.58
C ILE A 24 -7.25 4.77 -4.74
N PHE A 25 -6.06 4.91 -5.30
CA PHE A 25 -5.34 6.18 -5.38
C PHE A 25 -4.69 6.36 -6.76
N PRO A 26 -4.58 7.60 -7.27
CA PRO A 26 -3.92 7.86 -8.53
C PRO A 26 -2.41 7.62 -8.42
N THR A 27 -1.81 7.17 -9.53
CA THR A 27 -0.35 7.17 -9.74
C THR A 27 -0.07 7.72 -11.15
N ASP A 28 1.20 7.89 -11.50
CA ASP A 28 1.61 8.44 -12.80
C ASP A 28 1.16 7.59 -13.99
N THR A 29 0.90 6.30 -13.79
CA THR A 29 0.55 5.36 -14.86
C THR A 29 -0.89 4.85 -14.76
N VAL A 30 -1.21 4.15 -13.68
CA VAL A 30 -2.52 3.54 -13.45
C VAL A 30 -2.97 3.76 -12.01
N TYR A 31 -4.26 3.60 -11.73
CA TYR A 31 -4.73 3.66 -10.35
C TYR A 31 -4.17 2.50 -9.53
N GLY A 32 -3.58 2.84 -8.39
CA GLY A 32 -3.18 1.91 -7.35
C GLY A 32 -4.39 1.49 -6.51
N ILE A 33 -4.35 0.27 -5.99
CA ILE A 33 -5.27 -0.21 -4.95
C ILE A 33 -4.43 -0.86 -3.86
N GLY A 34 -4.67 -0.47 -2.61
CA GLY A 34 -3.83 -0.89 -1.49
C GLY A 34 -4.51 -0.79 -0.14
N CYS A 35 -3.81 -1.28 0.87
CA CYS A 35 -4.19 -1.28 2.27
C CYS A 35 -2.94 -1.16 3.13
N ASP A 36 -3.11 -1.10 4.44
CA ASP A 36 -2.00 -1.25 5.39
C ASP A 36 -1.41 -2.67 5.27
N PRO A 37 -0.11 -2.84 4.95
CA PRO A 37 0.52 -4.15 4.84
C PRO A 37 0.60 -4.90 6.18
N TYR A 38 0.51 -4.21 7.31
CA TYR A 38 0.50 -4.82 8.64
C TYR A 38 -0.90 -5.23 9.11
N ASN A 39 -1.94 -4.79 8.40
CA ASN A 39 -3.31 -5.17 8.72
C ASN A 39 -3.73 -6.42 7.94
N GLN A 40 -3.72 -7.58 8.61
CA GLN A 40 -4.05 -8.87 7.98
C GLN A 40 -5.43 -8.88 7.31
N ASN A 41 -6.43 -8.22 7.90
CA ASN A 41 -7.78 -8.14 7.32
C ASN A 41 -7.80 -7.33 6.01
N GLY A 42 -7.04 -6.23 5.97
CA GLY A 42 -6.84 -5.44 4.75
C GLY A 42 -6.17 -6.26 3.65
N VAL A 43 -5.10 -6.97 3.98
CA VAL A 43 -4.36 -7.81 3.02
C VAL A 43 -5.24 -8.93 2.46
N LEU A 44 -5.97 -9.65 3.32
CA LEU A 44 -6.90 -10.71 2.88
C LEU A 44 -8.03 -10.16 2.00
N SER A 45 -8.55 -8.98 2.33
CA SER A 45 -9.56 -8.29 1.53
C SER A 45 -9.01 -7.90 0.16
N LEU A 46 -7.77 -7.42 0.09
CA LEU A 46 -7.11 -7.07 -1.15
C LEU A 46 -6.91 -8.28 -2.07
N TYR A 47 -6.46 -9.42 -1.53
CA TYR A 47 -6.37 -10.69 -2.27
C TYR A 47 -7.72 -11.09 -2.86
N LYS A 48 -8.80 -11.03 -2.06
CA LYS A 48 -10.16 -11.35 -2.50
C LYS A 48 -10.63 -10.43 -3.62
N ILE A 49 -10.46 -9.12 -3.47
CA ILE A 49 -10.86 -8.11 -4.45
C ILE A 49 -10.11 -8.30 -5.77
N LYS A 50 -8.80 -8.53 -5.71
CA LYS A 50 -7.95 -8.72 -6.89
C LYS A 50 -8.05 -10.12 -7.49
N LYS A 51 -8.80 -11.04 -6.86
CA LYS A 51 -8.89 -12.46 -7.23
C LYS A 51 -7.50 -13.07 -7.46
N ARG A 52 -6.55 -12.72 -6.57
CA ARG A 52 -5.15 -13.14 -6.68
C ARG A 52 -4.89 -14.32 -5.75
N GLU A 53 -4.08 -15.27 -6.22
CA GLU A 53 -3.62 -16.38 -5.39
C GLU A 53 -2.66 -15.88 -4.30
N LYS A 54 -2.77 -16.44 -3.09
CA LYS A 54 -1.94 -16.03 -1.94
C LYS A 54 -0.44 -16.28 -2.15
N THR A 55 -0.08 -17.21 -3.02
CA THR A 55 1.31 -17.50 -3.41
C THR A 55 1.96 -16.38 -4.21
N LYS A 56 1.17 -15.44 -4.73
CA LYS A 56 1.66 -14.30 -5.51
C LYS A 56 1.63 -13.05 -4.61
N PRO A 57 2.74 -12.63 -4.01
CA PRO A 57 2.77 -11.46 -3.12
C PRO A 57 2.41 -10.18 -3.88
N PHE A 58 1.93 -9.19 -3.13
CA PHE A 58 1.80 -7.80 -3.59
C PHE A 58 3.07 -7.02 -3.23
N PRO A 59 3.42 -5.98 -4.00
CA PRO A 59 4.49 -5.06 -3.62
C PRO A 59 4.10 -4.24 -2.38
N VAL A 60 5.09 -3.89 -1.56
CA VAL A 60 4.95 -2.91 -0.47
C VAL A 60 5.49 -1.57 -0.96
N ILE A 61 4.75 -0.49 -0.70
CA ILE A 61 5.11 0.86 -1.11
C ILE A 61 5.63 1.62 0.12
N GLY A 62 6.87 2.06 0.08
CA GLY A 62 7.47 2.94 1.09
C GLY A 62 7.73 4.33 0.52
N TYR A 63 7.61 5.37 1.36
CA TYR A 63 7.84 6.74 0.93
C TYR A 63 9.33 7.09 0.81
N SER A 64 10.22 6.29 1.39
CA SER A 64 11.67 6.48 1.32
C SER A 64 12.40 5.16 1.50
N LYS A 65 13.64 5.09 0.97
CA LYS A 65 14.56 3.96 1.18
C LYS A 65 14.77 3.67 2.66
N LYS A 66 15.02 4.71 3.46
CA LYS A 66 15.25 4.61 4.91
C LYS A 66 14.12 3.91 5.68
N GLU A 67 12.87 4.09 5.26
CA GLU A 67 11.76 3.35 5.87
C GLU A 67 11.71 1.90 5.40
N LEU A 68 11.99 1.65 4.12
CA LEU A 68 12.01 0.30 3.57
C LEU A 68 13.14 -0.55 4.18
N GLU A 69 14.29 0.05 4.50
CA GLU A 69 15.40 -0.61 5.19
C GLU A 69 15.00 -1.19 6.56
N LYS A 70 13.92 -0.70 7.19
CA LYS A 70 13.41 -1.26 8.44
C LYS A 70 12.70 -2.60 8.25
N ILE A 71 12.32 -2.95 7.02
CA ILE A 71 11.41 -4.07 6.71
C ILE A 71 11.91 -4.96 5.57
N ALA A 72 13.00 -4.58 4.91
CA ALA A 72 13.61 -5.32 3.82
C ALA A 72 15.13 -5.15 3.86
N GLU A 73 15.85 -6.20 3.49
CA GLU A 73 17.30 -6.17 3.32
C GLU A 73 17.66 -5.65 1.92
N PHE A 74 18.61 -4.72 1.87
CA PHE A 74 19.14 -4.16 0.64
C PHE A 74 20.55 -4.73 0.43
N ASN A 75 20.74 -5.49 -0.64
CA ASN A 75 22.06 -5.96 -1.05
C ASN A 75 22.76 -4.91 -1.94
N ASP A 76 24.04 -5.14 -2.24
CA ASP A 76 24.88 -4.24 -3.06
C ASP A 76 24.27 -3.83 -4.40
N LYS A 77 23.38 -4.67 -4.98
CA LYS A 77 22.68 -4.33 -6.22
C LYS A 77 21.49 -3.41 -5.94
N ALA A 78 20.69 -3.73 -4.92
CA ALA A 78 19.55 -2.93 -4.51
C ALA A 78 19.95 -1.55 -3.99
N GLU A 79 21.17 -1.40 -3.46
CA GLU A 79 21.67 -0.10 -3.01
C GLU A 79 21.97 0.89 -4.15
N LYS A 80 22.24 0.39 -5.36
CA LYS A 80 22.65 1.18 -6.52
C LYS A 80 21.47 1.66 -7.38
N ILE A 81 20.24 1.31 -7.00
CA ILE A 81 18.98 1.71 -7.64
C ILE A 81 18.37 2.85 -6.83
#